data_AF-A0A967WWF1-F1
#
_entry.id   AF-A0A967WWF1-F1
#
_cell.length_a   1.000
_cell.length_b   1.000
_cell.length_c   1.000
_cell.angle_alpha   90.00
_cell.angle_beta   90.00
_cell.angle_gamma   90.00
#
_symmetry.space_group_name_H-M   'P 1'
#
loop_
_entity.id
_entity.type
_entity.pdbx_description
1 polymer ?
#
loop_
_entity_poly.entity_id
_entity_poly.type
_entity_poly.pdbx_seq_one_letter_code
_entity_poly.pdbx_strand_id
1 'polypeptide(L)' 'IQRGDSLGEVKGLPAYRVRRFAEKPDPDTAQRFVDSGEYYWNGGIFVWRADTILAEMATLLPKLHVELG' A
#
# COMPACT_ATOMS: atom_id res chain seq x y z
N ILE A 1 6.57 2.22 0.57
CA ILE A 1 5.82 1.01 0.99
C ILE A 1 6.82 0.05 1.58
N GLN A 2 6.70 -0.28 2.88
CA GLN A 2 7.58 -1.28 3.48
C GLN A 2 7.11 -2.68 3.08
N ARG A 3 8.03 -3.47 2.49
CA ARG A 3 7.81 -4.87 2.16
C ARG A 3 7.63 -5.69 3.42
N GLY A 4 6.60 -6.53 3.45
CA GLY A 4 6.36 -7.54 4.47
C GLY A 4 6.72 -8.94 3.96
N ASP A 5 6.02 -9.94 4.47
CA ASP A 5 6.33 -11.34 4.16
C ASP A 5 6.11 -11.67 2.68
N SER A 6 6.94 -12.55 2.14
CA SER A 6 6.78 -13.06 0.78
C SER A 6 5.52 -13.91 0.67
N LEU A 7 4.75 -13.68 -0.38
CA LEU A 7 3.60 -14.49 -0.78
C LEU A 7 3.95 -15.45 -1.93
N GLY A 8 5.23 -15.52 -2.31
CA GLY A 8 5.70 -16.29 -3.46
C GLY A 8 5.64 -15.50 -4.77
N GLU A 9 5.49 -16.21 -5.89
CA GLU A 9 5.46 -15.62 -7.22
C GLU A 9 4.08 -15.76 -7.86
N VAL A 10 3.65 -14.69 -8.54
CA VAL A 10 2.43 -14.64 -9.34
C VAL A 10 2.84 -14.30 -10.76
N LYS A 11 2.66 -15.23 -11.72
CA LYS A 11 3.08 -15.06 -13.12
C LYS A 11 4.58 -14.69 -13.27
N GLY A 12 5.43 -15.27 -12.41
CA GLY A 12 6.88 -14.99 -12.39
C GLY A 12 7.27 -13.65 -11.77
N LEU A 13 6.32 -12.93 -11.15
CA LEU A 13 6.60 -11.69 -10.42
C LEU A 13 6.48 -11.95 -8.91
N PRO A 14 7.42 -11.49 -8.09
CA PRO A 14 7.34 -11.69 -6.65
C PRO A 14 6.23 -10.84 -6.04
N ALA A 15 5.43 -11.46 -5.18
CA ALA A 15 4.36 -10.82 -4.44
C ALA A 15 4.70 -10.79 -2.95
N TYR A 16 4.36 -9.67 -2.28
CA TYR A 16 4.65 -9.47 -0.87
C TYR A 16 3.44 -8.89 -0.16
N ARG A 17 3.26 -9.23 1.12
CA ARG A 17 2.37 -8.45 1.99
C ARG A 17 2.94 -7.05 2.17
N VAL A 18 2.07 -6.06 2.30
CA VAL A 18 2.49 -4.71 2.71
C VAL A 18 2.53 -4.67 4.24
N ARG A 19 3.66 -4.28 4.82
CA ARG A 19 3.77 -4.08 6.27
C ARG A 19 3.22 -2.72 6.68
N ARG A 20 3.54 -1.67 5.93
CA ARG A 20 3.01 -0.31 6.12
C ARG A 20 3.18 0.58 4.90
N PHE A 21 2.32 1.59 4.81
CA PHE A 21 2.52 2.76 3.96
C PHE A 21 3.20 3.87 4.75
N ALA A 22 4.18 4.52 4.11
CA ALA A 22 4.83 5.71 4.62
C ALA A 22 4.73 6.76 3.51
N GLU A 23 3.96 7.80 3.75
CA GLU A 23 3.67 8.86 2.79
C GLU A 23 4.63 10.02 3.02
N LYS A 24 5.43 10.37 1.99
CA LYS A 24 6.30 11.56 1.96
C LYS A 24 7.16 11.72 3.24
N PRO A 25 8.10 10.78 3.49
CA PRO A 25 9.01 10.89 4.62
C PRO A 25 9.92 12.13 4.50
N ASP A 26 10.44 12.61 5.63
CA ASP A 26 11.52 13.60 5.65
C ASP A 26 12.80 13.03 5.00
N PRO A 27 13.76 13.90 4.59
CA PRO A 27 14.96 13.46 3.88
C PRO A 27 15.79 12.39 4.60
N ASP A 28 15.97 12.51 5.92
CA ASP A 28 16.77 11.56 6.69
C ASP A 28 16.08 10.20 6.75
N THR A 29 14.76 10.19 6.92
CA THR A 29 13.95 8.98 6.90
C THR A 29 13.92 8.35 5.50
N ALA A 30 13.83 9.16 4.44
CA ALA A 30 13.87 8.70 3.06
C ALA A 30 15.20 8.00 2.74
N GLN A 31 16.33 8.56 3.19
CA GLN A 31 17.64 7.94 2.99
C GLN A 31 17.71 6.57 3.69
N ARG A 32 17.24 6.48 4.95
CA ARG A 32 17.16 5.19 5.66
C ARG A 32 16.31 4.15 4.95
N PHE A 33 15.22 4.57 4.29
CA PHE A 33 14.38 3.66 3.52
C PHE A 33 15.13 3.08 2.32
N VAL A 34 15.88 3.91 1.59
CA VAL A 34 16.70 3.46 0.46
C VAL A 34 17.81 2.53 0.95
N ASP A 35 18.55 2.93 1.98
CA ASP A 35 19.68 2.16 2.51
C ASP A 35 19.25 0.79 3.04
N SER A 36 18.05 0.69 3.61
CA SER A 36 17.52 -0.58 4.12
C SER A 36 17.21 -1.60 3.02
N GLY A 37 16.89 -1.16 1.79
CA GLY A 37 16.38 -2.03 0.73
C GLY A 37 15.01 -2.66 1.02
N GLU A 38 14.35 -2.30 2.12
CA GLU A 38 13.05 -2.87 2.53
C GLU A 38 11.85 -2.07 2.00
N TYR A 39 12.08 -0.91 1.42
CA TYR A 39 11.03 0.00 0.98
C TYR A 39 11.00 0.10 -0.54
N TYR A 40 9.79 0.08 -1.07
CA TYR A 40 9.49 0.39 -2.47
C TYR A 40 8.78 1.73 -2.60
N TRP A 41 9.04 2.45 -3.68
CA TRP A 41 8.27 3.64 -4.03
C TRP A 41 6.86 3.26 -4.46
N ASN A 42 5.87 4.00 -3.97
CA ASN A 42 4.50 3.84 -4.41
C ASN A 42 4.33 4.50 -5.80
N GLY A 43 4.07 3.70 -6.83
CA GLY A 43 3.84 4.21 -8.19
C GLY A 43 2.46 4.85 -8.41
N GLY A 44 1.58 4.85 -7.40
CA GLY A 44 0.23 5.41 -7.51
C GLY A 44 -0.77 4.51 -8.26
N ILE A 45 -0.42 3.24 -8.49
CA ILE A 45 -1.27 2.27 -9.18
C ILE A 45 -1.85 1.32 -8.13
N PHE A 46 -3.17 1.16 -8.13
CA PHE A 46 -3.88 0.29 -7.21
C PHE A 46 -4.90 -0.58 -7.95
N VAL A 47 -5.06 -1.81 -7.48
CA VAL A 47 -6.09 -2.74 -7.95
C VAL A 47 -6.73 -3.40 -6.73
N TRP A 48 -8.05 -3.40 -6.70
CA TRP A 48 -8.85 -3.99 -5.64
C TRP A 48 -10.14 -4.57 -6.21
N ARG A 49 -10.77 -5.46 -5.45
CA ARG A 49 -12.15 -5.85 -5.73
C ARG A 49 -13.09 -4.71 -5.30
N ALA A 50 -14.12 -4.45 -6.09
CA ALA A 50 -15.03 -3.32 -5.88
C ALA A 50 -15.77 -3.40 -4.53
N ASP A 51 -16.28 -4.58 -4.17
CA ASP A 51 -16.94 -4.83 -2.89
C ASP A 51 -16.03 -4.54 -1.68
N THR A 52 -14.77 -4.95 -1.80
CA THR A 52 -13.76 -4.87 -0.74
C THR A 52 -13.40 -3.42 -0.50
N ILE A 53 -13.10 -2.65 -1.56
CA ILE A 53 -12.75 -1.24 -1.39
C ILE A 53 -13.92 -0.42 -0.84
N LEU A 54 -15.16 -0.70 -1.25
CA LEU A 54 -16.35 -0.01 -0.73
C LEU A 54 -16.55 -0.30 0.76
N ALA A 55 -16.37 -1.56 1.19
CA ALA A 55 -16.45 -1.93 2.60
C ALA A 55 -15.37 -1.23 3.45
N GLU A 56 -14.14 -1.15 2.96
CA GLU A 56 -13.06 -0.42 3.65
C GLU A 56 -13.32 1.10 3.68
N MET A 57 -13.87 1.68 2.60
CA MET A 57 -14.28 3.09 2.55
C MET A 57 -15.39 3.40 3.57
N ALA A 58 -16.36 2.51 3.77
CA ALA A 58 -17.39 2.68 4.79
C ALA A 58 -16.79 2.81 6.21
N THR A 59 -15.68 2.11 6.46
CA THR A 59 -14.99 2.10 7.77
C THR A 59 -14.03 3.27 7.93
N LEU A 60 -13.19 3.53 6.92
CA LEU A 60 -12.05 4.45 7.02
C LEU A 60 -12.36 5.84 6.45
N LEU A 61 -13.32 5.94 5.53
CA LEU A 61 -13.73 7.17 4.84
C LEU A 61 -15.27 7.34 4.83
N PRO A 62 -15.94 7.26 6.00
CA PRO A 62 -17.41 7.14 6.07
C PRO A 62 -18.16 8.28 5.37
N LYS A 63 -17.61 9.51 5.41
CA LYS A 63 -18.21 10.67 4.69
C LYS A 63 -18.24 10.43 3.18
N LEU A 64 -17.11 10.02 2.60
CA LEU A 64 -17.00 9.74 1.18
C LEU A 64 -17.88 8.57 0.77
N HIS A 65 -17.96 7.53 1.59
CA HIS A 65 -18.82 6.38 1.31
C HIS A 65 -20.31 6.77 1.22
N VAL A 66 -20.78 7.67 2.10
CA VAL A 66 -22.18 8.17 2.05
C VAL A 66 -22.44 8.99 0.78
N GLU A 67 -21.47 9.77 0.30
CA GLU A 67 -21.62 10.59 -0.92
C GLU A 67 -21.62 9.75 -2.22
N LEU A 68 -21.13 8.50 -2.16
CA LEU A 68 -21.06 7.59 -3.30
C LEU A 68 -22.28 6.67 -3.45
N GLY A 69 -23.17 6.61 -2.44
CA GLY A 69 -24.38 5.79 -2.42
C GLY A 69 -25.62 6.55 -2.85
#